data_AF-A0A1L9QLX5-F1
#
_entry.id   AF-A0A1L9QLX5-F1
#
_cell.length_a   1.000
_cell.length_b   1.000
_cell.length_c   1.000
_cell.angle_alpha   90.00
_cell.angle_beta   90.00
_cell.angle_gamma   90.00
#
_symmetry.space_group_name_H-M   'P 1'
#
loop_
_entity.id
_entity.type
_entity.pdbx_description
1 polymer ?
#
loop_
_entity_poly.entity_id
_entity_poly.type
_entity_poly.pdbx_seq_one_letter_code
_entity_poly.pdbx_strand_id
1 'polypeptide(L)' 'MQLITKKNSTQKSTFNQLIIELQEECQNVLSLINQLQLSELSDRQKGQILSELLVASIHLHSHCDEDWQNLISDEL' A
#
# COMPACT_ATOMS: atom_id res chain seq x y z
N MET A 1 -5.90 -24.37 26.95
CA MET A 1 -6.78 -23.50 26.13
C MET A 1 -6.32 -22.03 26.18
N GLN A 2 -5.02 -21.76 25.98
CA GLN A 2 -4.42 -20.40 26.01
C GLN A 2 -3.72 -20.02 24.69
N LEU A 3 -3.65 -20.94 23.72
CA LEU A 3 -2.96 -20.74 22.45
C LEU A 3 -3.85 -20.06 21.39
N ILE A 4 -5.16 -20.25 21.48
CA ILE A 4 -6.15 -19.71 20.52
C ILE A 4 -6.30 -18.19 20.68
N THR A 5 -6.27 -17.68 21.92
CA THR A 5 -6.38 -16.25 22.21
C THR A 5 -5.15 -15.46 21.79
N LYS A 6 -3.95 -16.04 21.91
CA LYS A 6 -2.68 -15.38 21.54
C LYS A 6 -2.51 -15.27 20.02
N LYS A 7 -2.96 -16.27 19.26
CA LYS A 7 -2.95 -16.27 17.79
C LYS A 7 -3.79 -15.11 17.23
N ASN A 8 -4.98 -14.90 17.78
CA ASN A 8 -5.91 -13.85 17.35
C ASN A 8 -5.40 -12.43 17.63
N SER A 9 -4.72 -12.19 18.76
CA SER A 9 -4.16 -10.86 19.06
C SER A 9 -2.99 -10.48 18.14
N THR A 10 -2.15 -11.46 17.77
CA THR A 10 -1.01 -11.23 16.89
C THR A 10 -1.43 -11.05 15.44
N GLN A 11 -2.41 -11.82 14.95
CA GLN A 11 -3.00 -11.64 13.62
C GLN A 11 -3.67 -10.27 13.46
N LYS A 12 -4.42 -9.80 14.47
CA LYS A 12 -5.01 -8.46 14.44
C LYS A 12 -3.98 -7.33 14.48
N SER A 13 -2.88 -7.49 15.23
CA SER A 13 -1.79 -6.51 15.20
C SER A 13 -1.10 -6.46 13.84
N THR A 14 -0.98 -7.60 13.15
CA THR A 14 -0.44 -7.66 11.79
C THR A 14 -1.40 -7.05 10.77
N PHE A 15 -2.70 -7.31 10.86
CA PHE A 15 -3.69 -6.76 9.94
C PHE A 15 -3.79 -5.23 10.02
N ASN A 16 -3.84 -4.66 11.23
CA ASN A 16 -3.85 -3.20 11.40
C ASN A 16 -2.58 -2.55 10.87
N GLN A 17 -1.43 -3.21 11.03
CA GLN A 17 -0.16 -2.73 10.48
C GLN A 17 -0.19 -2.75 8.94
N LEU A 18 -0.72 -3.81 8.33
CA LEU A 18 -0.88 -3.90 6.87
C LEU A 18 -1.86 -2.85 6.32
N ILE A 19 -2.93 -2.50 7.06
CA ILE A 19 -3.80 -1.36 6.70
C ILE A 19 -3.01 -0.05 6.66
N ILE A 20 -2.15 0.20 7.66
CA ILE A 20 -1.33 1.41 7.71
C ILE A 20 -0.36 1.46 6.53
N GLU A 21 0.32 0.35 6.22
CA GLU A 21 1.24 0.26 5.09
C GLU A 21 0.52 0.48 3.75
N LEU A 22 -0.66 -0.15 3.56
CA LEU A 22 -1.49 0.07 2.37
C LEU A 22 -1.92 1.54 2.25
N GLN A 23 -2.29 2.18 3.36
CA GLN A 23 -2.65 3.60 3.39
C GLN A 23 -1.47 4.48 2.97
N GLU A 24 -0.27 4.22 3.51
CA GLU A 24 0.95 4.96 3.18
C GLU A 24 1.29 4.84 1.68
N GLU A 25 1.23 3.64 1.11
CA GLU A 25 1.48 3.44 -0.32
C GLU A 25 0.40 4.07 -1.21
N CYS A 26 -0.88 4.03 -0.80
CA CYS A 26 -1.94 4.76 -1.50
C CYS A 26 -1.70 6.29 -1.50
N GLN A 27 -1.26 6.84 -0.37
CA GLN A 27 -0.93 8.26 -0.27
C GLN A 27 0.27 8.62 -1.15
N ASN A 28 1.28 7.75 -1.23
CA ASN A 28 2.43 7.91 -2.11
C ASN A 28 2.02 7.96 -3.59
N VAL A 29 1.21 6.99 -4.04
CA VAL A 29 0.66 6.96 -5.41
C VAL A 29 -0.13 8.24 -5.74
N LEU A 30 -1.02 8.67 -4.84
CA LEU A 30 -1.79 9.89 -5.03
C LEU A 30 -0.89 11.13 -5.12
N SER A 31 0.14 11.23 -4.28
CA SER A 31 1.12 12.32 -4.33
C SER A 31 1.82 12.39 -5.67
N LEU A 32 2.28 11.26 -6.21
CA LEU A 32 2.97 11.18 -7.50
C LEU A 32 2.04 11.56 -8.66
N ILE A 33 0.79 11.10 -8.64
CA ILE A 33 -0.22 11.49 -9.63
C ILE A 33 -0.49 12.99 -9.58
N ASN A 34 -0.61 13.58 -8.39
CA ASN A 34 -0.80 15.02 -8.24
C ASN A 34 0.41 15.82 -8.75
N GLN A 35 1.63 15.32 -8.53
CA GLN A 35 2.84 15.92 -9.09
C GLN A 35 2.83 15.91 -10.62
N LEU A 36 2.35 14.83 -11.27
CA LEU A 36 2.21 14.76 -12.73
C LEU A 36 1.22 15.79 -13.30
N GLN A 37 0.30 16.31 -12.48
CA GLN A 37 -0.68 17.32 -12.90
C GLN A 37 -0.15 18.75 -12.82
N LEU A 38 1.05 18.96 -12.26
CA LEU A 38 1.67 20.28 -12.21
C LEU A 38 2.01 20.78 -13.63
N SER A 39 1.72 22.05 -13.90
CA SER A 39 2.18 22.72 -15.10
C SER A 39 3.70 22.86 -15.11
N GLU A 40 4.33 22.92 -16.29
CA GLU A 40 5.75 23.23 -16.46
C GLU A 40 6.74 22.18 -15.89
N LEU A 41 6.41 20.88 -15.94
CA LEU A 41 7.40 19.83 -15.68
C LEU A 41 8.40 19.71 -16.83
N SER A 42 9.70 19.76 -16.51
CA SER A 42 10.73 19.32 -17.46
C SER A 42 10.62 17.82 -17.75
N ASP A 43 11.09 17.38 -18.90
CA ASP A 43 11.13 15.95 -19.27
C ASP A 43 11.86 15.09 -18.22
N ARG A 44 12.91 15.64 -17.61
CA ARG A 44 13.64 14.96 -16.54
C ARG A 44 12.78 14.76 -15.29
N GLN A 45 12.09 15.80 -14.82
CA GLN A 45 11.20 15.70 -13.66
C GLN A 45 10.06 14.74 -13.94
N LYS A 46 9.45 14.84 -15.13
CA LYS A 46 8.40 13.92 -15.56
C LYS A 46 8.88 12.47 -15.57
N GLY A 47 10.08 12.21 -16.10
CA GLY A 47 10.69 10.89 -16.10
C GLY A 47 10.93 10.34 -14.70
N GLN A 48 11.40 11.17 -13.76
CA GLN A 48 11.59 10.78 -12.37
C GLN A 48 10.26 10.41 -11.70
N ILE A 49 9.24 11.28 -11.79
CA ILE A 49 7.92 11.02 -11.20
C ILE A 49 7.30 9.74 -11.79
N LEU A 50 7.40 9.52 -13.10
CA LEU A 50 6.90 8.30 -13.74
C LEU A 50 7.64 7.05 -13.27
N SER A 51 8.96 7.12 -13.07
CA SER A 51 9.73 5.98 -12.56
C SER A 51 9.37 5.63 -11.12
N GLU A 52 9.15 6.64 -10.27
CA GLU A 52 8.69 6.45 -8.89
C GLU A 52 7.26 5.91 -8.86
N LEU A 53 6.37 6.41 -9.73
CA LEU A 53 5.00 5.92 -9.84
C LEU A 53 4.94 4.45 -10.28
N LEU A 54 5.85 4.02 -11.15
CA LEU A 54 5.97 2.62 -11.53
C LEU A 54 6.33 1.74 -10.33
N VAL A 55 7.31 2.15 -9.53
CA VAL A 55 7.72 1.42 -8.31
C VAL A 55 6.56 1.37 -7.31
N ALA A 56 5.93 2.51 -7.03
CA ALA A 56 4.80 2.59 -6.11
C ALA A 56 3.61 1.72 -6.57
N SER A 57 3.37 1.63 -7.89
CA SER A 57 2.34 0.76 -8.44
C SER A 57 2.63 -0.74 -8.24
N ILE A 58 3.90 -1.15 -8.33
CA ILE A 58 4.33 -2.52 -8.05
C ILE A 58 4.18 -2.82 -6.55
N HIS A 59 4.56 -1.90 -5.67
CA HIS A 59 4.38 -2.06 -4.22
C HIS A 59 2.91 -2.15 -3.85
N LEU A 60 2.07 -1.25 -4.38
CA LEU A 60 0.63 -1.28 -4.13
C LEU A 60 0.00 -2.60 -4.58
N HIS A 61 0.44 -3.14 -5.72
CA HIS A 61 -0.01 -4.47 -6.15
C HIS A 61 0.38 -5.56 -5.14
N SER A 62 1.61 -5.53 -4.63
CA SER A 62 2.07 -6.48 -3.59
C SER A 62 1.29 -6.35 -2.29
N HIS A 63 0.88 -5.15 -1.87
CA HIS A 63 0.05 -4.95 -0.68
C HIS A 63 -1.41 -5.39 -0.87
N CYS A 64 -1.84 -5.65 -2.11
CA CYS A 64 -3.20 -6.07 -2.46
C CYS A 64 -3.25 -7.53 -2.97
N ASP A 65 -2.29 -8.35 -2.58
CA ASP A 65 -2.14 -9.73 -3.03
C ASP A 65 -3.18 -10.70 -2.43
N GLU A 66 -3.02 -12.01 -2.68
CA GLU A 66 -3.94 -13.04 -2.20
C GLU A 66 -4.01 -13.11 -0.67
N ASP A 67 -2.88 -12.92 0.02
CA ASP A 67 -2.84 -12.95 1.48
C ASP A 67 -3.64 -11.78 2.08
N TRP A 68 -3.49 -10.58 1.51
CA TRP A 68 -4.31 -9.43 1.89
C TRP A 68 -5.80 -9.67 1.66
N GLN A 69 -6.17 -10.23 0.50
CA GLN A 69 -7.57 -10.53 0.17
C GLN A 69 -8.18 -11.53 1.15
N ASN A 70 -7.43 -12.56 1.54
CA ASN A 70 -7.86 -13.52 2.55
C ASN A 70 -8.05 -12.86 3.93
N LEU A 71 -7.13 -11.98 4.34
CA LEU A 71 -7.25 -11.25 5.61
C LEU A 71 -8.50 -10.35 5.65
N ILE A 72 -8.84 -9.68 4.55
CA ILE A 72 -10.07 -8.89 4.45
C ILE A 72 -11.30 -9.82 4.51
N SER A 73 -11.26 -10.95 3.80
CA SER A 73 -12.36 -11.92 3.80
C SER A 73 -12.63 -12.51 5.18
N ASP A 74 -11.62 -12.65 6.04
CA ASP A 74 -11.78 -13.14 7.42
C ASP A 74 -12.52 -12.14 8.34
N GLU A 75 -12.55 -10.84 7.97
CA GLU A 75 -13.22 -9.77 8.74
C GLU A 75 -14.61 -9.38 8.19
N LEU A 76 -15.04 -9.95 7.05
CA LEU A 76 -16.39 -9.78 6.45
C LEU A 76 -17.42 -10.76 7.02
#